data_AF-A0A6H5H204-F1
#
_entry.id   AF-A0A6H5H204-F1
#
_cell.length_a   1.000
_cell.length_b   1.000
_cell.length_c   1.000
_cell.angle_alpha   90.00
_cell.angle_beta   90.00
_cell.angle_gamma   90.00
#
_symmetry.space_group_name_H-M   'P 1'
#
loop_
_entity.id
_entity.type
_entity.pdbx_description
1 polymer ?
#
loop_
_entity_poly.entity_id
_entity_poly.type
_entity_poly.pdbx_seq_one_letter_code
_entity_poly.pdbx_strand_id
1 'polypeptide(L)' 'MNFANLIKAVIENVRPVSLPIFNPLAQGADARAWCSTLDVCMRERPLHGSQLIMALSYALR' A
#
# COMPACT_ATOMS: atom_id res chain seq x y z
N MET A 1 18.58 20.42 15.73
CA MET A 1 17.99 19.45 14.77
C MET A 1 18.69 19.64 13.43
N ASN A 2 19.39 18.63 12.89
CA ASN A 2 20.12 18.76 11.62
C ASN A 2 19.40 17.99 10.49
N PHE A 3 19.82 18.22 9.24
CA PHE A 3 19.21 17.61 8.05
C PHE A 3 19.22 16.07 8.09
N ALA A 4 20.30 15.46 8.61
CA ALA A 4 20.39 14.01 8.75
C ALA A 4 19.33 13.45 9.71
N ASN A 5 19.07 14.13 10.83
CA ASN A 5 18.04 13.73 11.78
C ASN A 5 16.63 13.90 11.19
N LEU A 6 16.41 14.91 10.34
CA LEU A 6 15.15 15.08 9.59
C LEU A 6 14.92 13.96 8.58
N ILE A 7 15.94 13.61 7.79
CA ILE A 7 15.86 12.49 6.83
C ILE A 7 15.56 11.18 7.56
N LYS A 8 16.25 10.91 8.67
CA LYS A 8 16.03 9.69 9.47
C LYS A 8 14.60 9.63 10.03
N ALA A 9 14.10 10.72 10.60
CA ALA A 9 12.73 10.79 11.11
C ALA A 9 11.68 10.65 9.99
N VAL A 10 11.96 11.16 8.80
CA VAL A 10 11.10 10.97 7.61
C VAL A 10 11.11 9.50 7.20
N ILE A 11 12.28 8.87 7.03
CA ILE A 11 12.38 7.46 6.63
C ILE A 11 11.72 6.53 7.65
N GLU A 12 11.90 6.78 8.95
CA GLU A 12 11.28 6.00 10.02
C GLU A 12 9.75 6.17 10.08
N ASN A 13 9.22 7.31 9.60
CA ASN A 13 7.78 7.53 9.44
C ASN A 13 7.22 7.08 8.09
N VAL A 14 8.07 6.84 7.08
CA VAL A 14 7.67 6.18 5.83
C VAL A 14 7.57 4.68 6.12
N ARG A 15 6.51 4.28 6.82
CA ARG A 15 6.11 2.87 6.80
C ARG A 15 5.58 2.56 5.40
N PRO A 16 6.21 1.65 4.62
CA PRO A 16 5.68 1.26 3.35
C PRO A 16 4.24 0.78 3.55
N VAL A 17 3.29 1.43 2.88
CA VAL A 17 1.91 0.99 2.93
C VAL A 17 1.79 -0.16 1.94
N SER A 18 1.75 -1.37 2.48
CA SER A 18 1.58 -2.58 1.67
C SER A 18 0.10 -2.89 1.54
N LEU A 19 -0.39 -2.89 0.31
CA LEU A 19 -1.67 -3.50 -0.04
C LEU A 19 -1.46 -5.01 -0.26
N PRO A 20 -2.49 -5.85 -0.02
CA PRO A 20 -2.41 -7.28 -0.33
C PRO A 20 -2.13 -7.50 -1.81
N ILE A 21 -1.26 -8.46 -2.16
CA ILE A 21 -0.95 -8.79 -3.55
C ILE A 21 -2.15 -9.49 -4.21
N PHE A 22 -2.47 -9.10 -5.42
CA PHE A 22 -3.43 -9.78 -6.28
C PHE A 22 -2.74 -10.27 -7.55
N ASN A 23 -2.86 -11.58 -7.78
CA ASN A 23 -2.44 -12.23 -9.01
C ASN A 23 -3.69 -12.86 -9.65
N PRO A 24 -4.21 -12.33 -10.77
CA PRO A 24 -5.41 -12.85 -11.42
C PRO A 24 -5.22 -14.25 -12.01
N LEU A 25 -3.97 -14.69 -12.20
CA LEU A 25 -3.64 -16.02 -12.73
C LEU A 25 -3.56 -17.10 -11.65
N ALA A 26 -3.58 -16.72 -10.37
CA ALA A 26 -3.58 -17.68 -9.27
C ALA A 26 -4.91 -18.45 -9.22
N GLN A 27 -4.84 -19.76 -8.98
CA GLN A 27 -6.05 -20.57 -8.82
C GLN A 27 -6.84 -20.09 -7.60
N GLY A 28 -8.13 -19.81 -7.78
CA GLY A 28 -8.98 -19.27 -6.72
C GLY A 28 -8.81 -17.76 -6.49
N ALA A 29 -8.15 -17.03 -7.39
CA ALA A 29 -8.12 -15.58 -7.34
C ALA A 29 -9.54 -15.00 -7.43
N ASP A 30 -9.94 -14.27 -6.39
CA ASP A 30 -11.22 -13.58 -6.33
C ASP A 30 -10.98 -12.07 -6.25
N ALA A 31 -11.21 -11.39 -7.36
CA ALA A 31 -11.07 -9.94 -7.46
C ALA A 31 -12.03 -9.20 -6.51
N ARG A 32 -13.23 -9.72 -6.27
CA ARG A 32 -14.21 -9.08 -5.38
C ARG A 32 -13.79 -9.19 -3.92
N ALA A 33 -13.31 -10.37 -3.51
CA ALA A 33 -12.77 -10.56 -2.18
C ALA A 33 -11.54 -9.67 -1.94
N TRP A 34 -10.66 -9.56 -2.94
CA TRP A 34 -9.50 -8.69 -2.87
C TRP A 34 -9.89 -7.20 -2.77
N CYS A 35 -10.80 -6.72 -3.61
CA CYS A 35 -11.31 -5.35 -3.52
C CYS A 35 -11.98 -5.06 -2.16
N SER A 36 -12.72 -6.01 -1.60
CA SER A 36 -13.33 -5.87 -0.27
C SER A 36 -12.27 -5.73 0.82
N THR A 37 -11.16 -6.46 0.70
CA THR A 37 -10.02 -6.35 1.62
C THR A 37 -9.33 -5.00 1.46
N LEU A 38 -9.17 -4.52 0.22
CA LEU A 38 -8.65 -3.19 -0.07
C LEU A 38 -9.48 -2.08 0.58
N ASP A 39 -10.80 -2.18 0.51
CA ASP A 39 -11.71 -1.20 1.12
C ASP A 39 -11.55 -1.13 2.64
N VAL A 40 -11.18 -2.24 3.30
CA VAL A 40 -10.84 -2.24 4.73
C VAL A 40 -9.51 -1.51 4.94
N CYS A 41 -8.47 -1.85 4.18
CA CYS A 41 -7.17 -1.18 4.27
C CYS A 41 -7.27 0.34 4.02
N MET A 42 -8.05 0.76 3.03
CA MET A 42 -8.26 2.18 2.70
C MET A 42 -9.09 2.92 3.74
N ARG A 43 -9.96 2.24 4.49
CA ARG A 43 -10.71 2.84 5.61
C ARG A 43 -9.83 3.04 6.84
N GLU A 44 -8.99 2.06 7.17
CA GLU A 44 -8.09 2.15 8.33
C GLU A 44 -6.92 3.10 8.09
N ARG A 45 -6.36 3.07 6.87
CA ARG A 45 -5.20 3.88 6.50
C ARG A 45 -5.35 4.38 5.05
N PRO A 46 -6.11 5.47 4.85
CA PRO A 46 -6.36 6.01 3.53
C PRO A 46 -5.07 6.33 2.78
N LEU A 47 -4.98 5.87 1.54
CA LEU A 47 -3.93 6.26 0.61
C LEU A 47 -4.47 7.27 -0.40
N HIS A 48 -3.65 8.27 -0.70
CA HIS A 48 -4.01 9.32 -1.65
C HIS A 48 -2.86 9.59 -2.62
N GLY A 49 -3.20 10.14 -3.78
CA GLY A 49 -2.24 10.60 -4.78
C GLY A 49 -1.22 9.53 -5.17
N SER A 50 0.06 9.89 -5.17
CA SER A 50 1.15 9.01 -5.61
C SER A 50 1.35 7.79 -4.72
N GLN A 51 1.04 7.86 -3.42
CA GLN A 51 1.16 6.72 -2.52
C GLN A 51 0.18 5.60 -2.90
N LEU A 52 -1.05 5.96 -3.27
CA LEU A 52 -2.04 5.01 -3.77
C LEU A 52 -1.57 4.35 -5.06
N ILE A 53 -1.07 5.15 -6.01
CA ILE A 53 -0.58 4.67 -7.30
C ILE A 53 0.57 3.67 -7.09
N MET A 54 1.57 4.03 -6.27
CA MET A 54 2.71 3.15 -5.99
C MET A 54 2.28 1.85 -5.32
N ALA A 55 1.38 1.92 -4.34
CA ALA A 55 0.90 0.74 -3.63
C ALA A 55 0.12 -0.20 -4.55
N LEU A 56 -0.75 0.32 -5.42
CA LEU A 56 -1.48 -0.47 -6.41
C LEU A 56 -0.56 -1.10 -7.44
N SER A 57 0.40 -0.34 -7.98
CA SER A 57 1.40 -0.86 -8.94
C SER A 57 2.25 -1.99 -8.37
N TYR A 58 2.47 -2.03 -7.06
CA TYR A 58 3.17 -3.13 -6.39
C TYR A 58 2.25 -4.34 -6.11
N ALA A 59 1.00 -4.06 -5.74
CA ALA A 59 0.04 -5.07 -5.32
C ALA A 59 -0.55 -5.85 -6.50
N LEU A 60 -0.68 -5.24 -7.67
CA LEU A 60 -1.17 -5.91 -8.87
C LEU A 60 0.02 -6.56 -9.61
N ARG A 61 -0.03 -7.88 -9.81
CA ARG A 61 1.02 -8.64 -10.50
C ARG A 61 0.48 -9.49 -11.64
#